data_AF-A0A416G776-F1
#
_entry.id   AF-A0A416G776-F1
#
_cell.length_a   1.000
_cell.length_b   1.000
_cell.length_c   1.000
_cell.angle_alpha   90.00
_cell.angle_beta   90.00
_cell.angle_gamma   90.00
#
_symmetry.space_group_name_H-M   'P 1'
#
loop_
_entity.id
_entity.type
_entity.pdbx_description
1 polymer ?
#
loop_
_entity_poly.entity_id
_entity_poly.type
_entity_poly.pdbx_seq_one_letter_code
_entity_poly.pdbx_strand_id
1 'polypeptide(L)'
;MYLINNEAKDCYFFTYNYIKHEVYSDFITKGSYSFSVEKNSDPNLSYETLPYLTLTYKTDENDILTDENVPAKEHKFNLIGSSALTYTAINKFLGVDWDELAKTHSLRSESIVTFMKMQEDGTNYLLHGEITQFPQIPEGVLK
;
A
#
# COMPACT_ATOMS: atom_id res chain seq x y z
N MET A 1 6.73 5.73 0.80
CA MET A 1 5.31 6.04 1.07
C MET A 1 5.03 5.80 2.54
N TYR A 2 4.24 6.66 3.17
CA TYR A 2 3.73 6.46 4.53
C TYR A 2 2.20 6.39 4.49
N LEU A 3 1.62 5.41 5.18
CA LEU A 3 0.18 5.28 5.39
C LEU A 3 -0.11 5.70 6.82
N ILE A 4 -0.97 6.70 7.00
CA ILE A 4 -1.31 7.26 8.30
C ILE A 4 -2.66 6.73 8.74
N ASN A 5 -2.70 6.10 9.91
CA ASN A 5 -3.94 5.64 10.51
C ASN A 5 -4.69 6.80 11.19
N ASN A 6 -5.18 7.73 10.39
CA ASN A 6 -6.13 8.75 10.79
C ASN A 6 -7.50 8.51 10.12
N GLU A 7 -8.49 9.33 10.46
CA GLU A 7 -9.85 9.20 9.92
C GLU A 7 -9.88 9.34 8.39
N ALA A 8 -9.06 10.24 7.85
CA ALA A 8 -8.95 10.48 6.40
C ALA A 8 -8.20 9.38 5.64
N LYS A 9 -7.55 8.45 6.36
CA LYS A 9 -6.64 7.43 5.79
C LYS A 9 -5.64 8.07 4.84
N ASP A 10 -4.91 9.06 5.34
CA ASP A 10 -3.96 9.82 4.54
C ASP A 10 -2.75 8.96 4.14
N CYS A 11 -2.25 9.17 2.91
CA CYS A 11 -0.96 8.65 2.47
C CYS A 11 -0.03 9.77 1.99
N TYR A 12 1.27 9.60 2.21
CA TYR A 12 2.28 10.60 1.89
C TYR A 12 3.41 9.98 1.06
N PHE A 13 3.75 10.64 -0.04
CA PHE A 13 4.78 10.19 -0.98
C PHE A 13 6.04 11.04 -0.87
N PHE A 14 7.18 10.35 -0.85
CA PHE A 14 8.52 10.93 -0.74
C PHE A 14 9.45 10.19 -1.66
N THR A 15 10.52 10.86 -2.09
CA THR A 15 11.64 10.21 -2.76
C THR A 15 12.50 9.44 -1.75
N TYR A 16 12.96 8.25 -2.16
CA TYR A 16 13.84 7.41 -1.34
C TYR A 16 15.23 7.33 -1.98
N ASN A 17 16.26 7.59 -1.21
CA ASN A 17 17.64 7.39 -1.62
C ASN A 17 18.07 5.94 -1.33
N TYR A 18 18.10 5.11 -2.37
CA TYR A 18 18.56 3.71 -2.25
C TYR A 18 20.03 3.56 -1.87
N ILE A 19 20.89 4.53 -2.17
CA ILE A 19 22.33 4.47 -1.86
C ILE A 19 22.57 4.77 -0.38
N LYS A 20 21.87 5.75 0.17
CA LYS A 20 21.99 6.18 1.58
C LYS A 20 21.04 5.46 2.52
N HIS A 21 20.07 4.72 1.98
CA HIS A 21 18.97 4.11 2.72
C HIS A 21 18.13 5.10 3.54
N GLU A 22 17.92 6.30 2.99
CA GLU A 22 17.26 7.42 3.67
C GLU A 22 16.12 7.97 2.81
N VAL A 23 15.05 8.41 3.48
CA VAL A 23 13.96 9.16 2.85
C VAL A 23 14.38 10.62 2.76
N TYR A 24 14.32 11.20 1.57
CA TYR A 24 14.56 12.63 1.42
C TYR A 24 13.40 13.43 2.04
N SER A 25 13.72 14.63 2.52
CA SER A 25 12.72 15.57 3.02
C SER A 25 11.75 16.08 1.93
N ASP A 26 12.05 15.80 0.66
CA ASP A 26 11.28 16.27 -0.49
C ASP A 26 9.94 15.51 -0.55
N PHE A 27 8.96 16.08 0.13
CA PHE A 27 7.56 15.71 0.02
C PHE A 27 7.11 15.90 -1.43
N ILE A 28 6.56 14.84 -2.02
CA ILE A 28 6.03 14.90 -3.39
C ILE A 28 4.55 15.28 -3.34
N THR A 29 3.71 14.42 -2.75
CA THR A 29 2.27 14.63 -2.77
C THR A 29 1.58 13.89 -1.63
N LYS A 30 0.38 14.36 -1.31
CA LYS A 30 -0.53 13.74 -0.33
C LYS A 30 -1.66 13.08 -1.10
N GLY A 31 -2.04 11.90 -0.64
CA GLY A 31 -3.21 11.18 -1.12
C GLY A 31 -4.02 10.61 0.03
N SER A 32 -4.93 9.71 -0.32
CA SER A 32 -5.65 8.85 0.61
C SER A 32 -5.49 7.39 0.22
N TYR A 33 -5.80 6.50 1.14
CA TYR A 33 -5.82 5.06 0.89
C TYR A 33 -7.08 4.40 1.45
N SER A 34 -7.43 3.26 0.90
CA SER A 34 -8.41 2.35 1.48
C SER A 34 -8.00 0.90 1.26
N PHE A 35 -8.45 0.03 2.15
CA PHE A 35 -8.33 -1.41 1.98
C PHE A 35 -9.71 -1.98 1.71
N SER A 36 -9.78 -2.93 0.79
CA SER A 36 -11.00 -3.65 0.47
C SER A 36 -10.70 -5.12 0.20
N VAL A 37 -11.74 -5.94 0.25
CA VAL A 37 -11.69 -7.32 -0.18
C VAL A 37 -12.83 -7.55 -1.14
N GLU A 38 -12.52 -8.13 -2.29
CA GLU A 38 -13.50 -8.47 -3.31
C GLU A 38 -13.58 -9.98 -3.48
N LYS A 39 -14.72 -10.49 -3.91
CA LYS A 39 -14.85 -11.90 -4.27
C LYS A 39 -14.09 -12.16 -5.56
N ASN A 40 -13.29 -13.20 -5.57
CA ASN A 40 -12.66 -13.65 -6.79
C ASN A 40 -13.73 -14.29 -7.71
N SER A 41 -13.81 -13.81 -8.94
CA SER A 41 -14.68 -14.39 -9.98
C SER A 41 -13.93 -15.30 -10.96
N ASP A 42 -12.61 -15.38 -10.88
CA ASP A 42 -11.80 -16.25 -11.75
C ASP A 42 -11.78 -17.68 -11.19
N PRO A 43 -12.41 -18.66 -11.89
CA PRO A 43 -12.45 -20.05 -11.46
C PRO A 43 -11.09 -20.75 -11.53
N ASN A 44 -10.09 -20.15 -12.19
CA ASN A 44 -8.74 -20.71 -12.29
C ASN A 44 -7.85 -20.34 -11.10
N LEU A 45 -8.25 -19.34 -10.31
CA LEU A 45 -7.53 -18.92 -9.12
C LEU A 45 -8.11 -19.62 -7.89
N SER A 46 -7.25 -20.20 -7.07
CA SER A 46 -7.64 -20.92 -5.86
C SER A 46 -8.07 -19.99 -4.70
N TYR A 47 -7.99 -18.68 -4.88
CA TYR A 47 -8.33 -17.70 -3.86
C TYR A 47 -9.84 -17.38 -3.94
N GLU A 48 -10.58 -17.46 -2.82
CA GLU A 48 -12.00 -17.08 -2.81
C GLU A 48 -12.20 -15.56 -2.83
N THR A 49 -11.22 -14.84 -2.30
CA THR A 49 -11.26 -13.39 -2.14
C THR A 49 -9.92 -12.75 -2.47
N LEU A 50 -9.96 -11.52 -2.98
CA LEU A 50 -8.80 -10.75 -3.37
C LEU A 50 -8.69 -9.51 -2.46
N PRO A 51 -7.62 -9.39 -1.66
CA PRO A 51 -7.35 -8.18 -0.88
C PRO A 51 -6.75 -7.10 -1.78
N TYR A 52 -7.26 -5.88 -1.63
CA TYR A 52 -6.83 -4.72 -2.40
C TYR A 52 -6.41 -3.56 -1.49
N LEU A 53 -5.36 -2.86 -1.92
CA LEU A 53 -5.01 -1.51 -1.49
C LEU A 53 -5.39 -0.55 -2.63
N THR A 54 -6.28 0.38 -2.36
CA THR A 54 -6.58 1.46 -3.29
C THR A 54 -5.89 2.72 -2.80
N LEU A 55 -5.12 3.36 -3.68
CA LEU A 55 -4.44 4.62 -3.44
C LEU A 55 -5.05 5.70 -4.33
N THR A 56 -5.31 6.87 -3.76
CA THR A 56 -5.82 8.03 -4.51
C THR A 56 -4.83 9.17 -4.35
N TYR A 57 -4.11 9.50 -5.42
CA TYR A 57 -3.06 10.53 -5.40
C TYR A 57 -2.92 11.21 -6.76
N LYS A 58 -2.16 12.30 -6.79
CA LYS A 58 -1.97 13.10 -8.00
C LYS A 58 -0.82 12.55 -8.85
N THR A 59 -1.07 12.43 -10.15
CA THR A 59 -0.05 12.15 -11.15
C THR A 59 -0.14 13.12 -12.31
N ASP A 60 0.98 13.33 -12.98
CA ASP A 60 1.06 14.09 -14.22
C ASP A 60 0.49 13.29 -15.42
N GLU A 61 0.69 13.82 -16.63
CA GLU A 61 0.27 13.17 -17.88
C GLU A 61 0.99 11.85 -18.20
N ASN A 62 2.12 11.57 -17.53
CA ASN A 62 2.92 10.36 -17.70
C ASN A 62 2.76 9.38 -16.52
N ASP A 63 1.75 9.60 -15.67
CA ASP A 63 1.50 8.85 -14.43
C ASP A 63 2.64 8.89 -13.41
N ILE A 64 3.42 9.99 -13.41
CA ILE A 64 4.45 10.27 -12.41
C ILE A 64 3.83 11.10 -11.28
N LEU A 65 4.18 10.80 -10.02
CA LEU A 65 3.73 11.54 -8.85
C LEU A 65 4.04 13.04 -8.97
N THR A 66 3.06 13.89 -8.67
CA THR A 66 3.20 15.35 -8.79
C THR A 66 2.51 16.11 -7.65
N ASP A 67 3.02 17.30 -7.33
CA ASP A 67 2.42 18.24 -6.38
C ASP A 67 1.50 19.28 -7.07
N GLU A 68 1.43 19.26 -8.41
CA GLU A 68 0.64 20.17 -9.21
C GLU A 68 -0.85 20.15 -8.83
N ASN A 69 -1.57 21.21 -9.20
CA ASN A 69 -3.01 21.30 -8.93
C ASN A 69 -3.84 20.53 -9.98
N VAL A 70 -3.63 19.21 -10.02
CA VAL A 70 -4.39 18.27 -10.85
C VAL A 70 -5.31 17.41 -10.00
N PRO A 71 -6.42 16.88 -10.57
CA PRO A 71 -7.24 15.89 -9.89
C PRO A 71 -6.44 14.64 -9.50
N ALA A 72 -6.72 14.07 -8.33
CA ALA A 72 -6.14 12.80 -7.95
C ALA A 72 -6.75 11.66 -8.77
N LYS A 73 -5.92 10.67 -9.12
CA LYS A 73 -6.32 9.43 -9.79
C LYS A 73 -6.32 8.28 -8.79
N GLU A 74 -7.16 7.29 -9.05
CA GLU A 74 -7.22 6.07 -8.27
C GLU A 74 -6.35 4.99 -8.91
N HIS A 75 -5.53 4.33 -8.09
CA HIS A 75 -4.75 3.15 -8.44
C HIS A 75 -5.05 2.04 -7.45
N LYS A 76 -5.53 0.90 -7.97
CA LYS A 76 -5.95 -0.25 -7.18
C LYS A 76 -4.93 -1.36 -7.31
N PHE A 77 -4.47 -1.90 -6.17
CA PHE A 77 -3.40 -2.89 -6.10
C PHE A 77 -3.84 -4.15 -5.39
N ASN A 78 -3.78 -5.28 -6.08
CA ASN A 78 -3.98 -6.59 -5.51
C ASN A 78 -2.78 -6.98 -4.63
N LEU A 79 -3.05 -7.39 -3.39
CA LEU A 79 -2.03 -7.74 -2.39
C LEU A 79 -1.69 -9.24 -2.33
N ILE A 80 -2.27 -10.07 -3.20
CA ILE A 80 -1.99 -11.52 -3.26
C ILE A 80 -0.49 -11.78 -3.43
N GLY A 81 0.02 -12.70 -2.61
CA GLY A 81 1.44 -13.03 -2.55
C GLY A 81 2.26 -12.15 -1.60
N SER A 82 1.65 -11.18 -0.91
CA SER A 82 2.26 -10.51 0.24
C SER A 82 2.49 -11.49 1.40
N SER A 83 3.51 -11.21 2.23
CA SER A 83 3.84 -12.07 3.39
C SER A 83 2.76 -12.04 4.48
N ALA A 84 2.68 -13.07 5.32
CA ALA A 84 1.76 -13.09 6.46
C ALA A 84 2.03 -11.95 7.47
N LEU A 85 3.32 -11.60 7.62
CA LEU A 85 3.75 -10.45 8.42
C LEU A 85 3.20 -9.12 7.88
N THR A 86 3.01 -9.00 6.56
CA THR A 86 2.44 -7.81 5.93
C THR A 86 1.00 -7.59 6.35
N TYR A 87 0.17 -8.64 6.26
CA TYR A 87 -1.22 -8.57 6.70
C TYR A 87 -1.31 -8.27 8.21
N THR A 88 -0.43 -8.89 9.01
CA THR A 88 -0.34 -8.64 10.46
C THR A 88 0.06 -7.19 10.76
N ALA A 89 1.02 -6.63 10.03
CA ALA A 89 1.44 -5.24 10.18
C ALA A 89 0.31 -4.26 9.80
N ILE A 90 -0.39 -4.52 8.69
CA ILE A 90 -1.53 -3.68 8.25
C ILE A 90 -2.66 -3.71 9.29
N ASN A 91 -3.01 -4.89 9.82
CA ASN A 91 -3.99 -5.00 10.90
C ASN A 91 -3.54 -4.19 12.13
N LYS A 92 -2.34 -4.48 12.64
CA LYS A 92 -1.83 -3.88 13.88
C LYS A 92 -1.68 -2.36 13.81
N PHE A 93 -1.16 -1.84 12.70
CA PHE A 93 -0.81 -0.41 12.61
C PHE A 93 -1.89 0.44 11.94
N LEU A 94 -2.66 -0.13 11.00
CA LEU A 94 -3.66 0.60 10.22
C LEU A 94 -5.11 0.25 10.60
N GLY A 95 -5.30 -0.69 11.53
CA GLY A 95 -6.60 -1.07 12.08
C GLY A 95 -7.49 -1.79 11.07
N VAL A 96 -6.90 -2.52 10.13
CA VAL A 96 -7.64 -3.28 9.12
C VAL A 96 -8.02 -4.64 9.68
N ASP A 97 -9.32 -4.86 9.87
CA ASP A 97 -9.84 -6.18 10.21
C ASP A 97 -9.96 -7.03 8.95
N TRP A 98 -8.93 -7.83 8.69
CA TRP A 98 -8.94 -8.77 7.57
C TRP A 98 -9.92 -9.92 7.75
N ASP A 99 -10.31 -10.27 8.98
CA ASP A 99 -11.28 -11.34 9.24
C ASP A 99 -12.72 -10.83 9.01
N GLU A 100 -12.97 -9.54 9.25
CA GLU A 100 -14.20 -8.85 8.82
C GLU A 100 -14.27 -8.73 7.29
N LEU A 101 -13.12 -8.54 6.63
CA LEU A 101 -13.04 -8.34 5.17
C LEU A 101 -12.92 -9.66 4.37
N ALA A 102 -12.32 -10.72 4.91
CA ALA A 102 -12.09 -12.00 4.23
C ALA A 102 -12.16 -13.18 5.21
N LYS A 103 -13.01 -14.18 4.94
CA LYS A 103 -12.92 -15.46 5.63
C LYS A 103 -11.61 -16.17 5.22
N THR A 104 -10.62 -16.12 6.11
CA THR A 104 -9.42 -16.98 6.25
C THR A 104 -8.39 -17.01 5.12
N HIS A 105 -7.11 -16.85 5.46
CA HIS A 105 -5.97 -17.52 4.79
C HIS A 105 -4.91 -17.99 5.81
N SER A 106 -4.28 -19.14 5.51
CA SER A 106 -3.16 -19.71 6.27
C SER A 106 -1.94 -18.79 6.21
N LEU A 107 -1.62 -18.12 7.32
CA LEU A 107 -0.49 -17.20 7.56
C LEU A 107 0.90 -17.87 7.52
N ARG A 108 1.11 -18.93 6.72
CA ARG A 108 2.43 -19.56 6.60
C ARG A 108 3.30 -18.75 5.62
N SER A 109 4.08 -17.81 6.13
CA SER A 109 5.26 -17.30 5.46
C SER A 109 6.51 -17.59 6.28
N GLU A 110 7.53 -18.19 5.66
CA GLU A 110 8.86 -18.43 6.24
C GLU A 110 9.78 -17.19 6.23
N SER A 111 9.26 -16.02 5.79
CA SER A 111 10.03 -14.78 5.70
C SER A 111 10.01 -14.01 7.03
N ILE A 112 11.19 -13.57 7.47
CA ILE A 112 11.40 -12.69 8.64
C ILE A 112 11.17 -11.22 8.27
N VAL A 113 11.18 -10.89 6.97
CA VAL A 113 11.06 -9.53 6.45
C VAL A 113 9.66 -9.30 5.91
N THR A 114 9.11 -8.12 6.23
CA THR A 114 7.74 -7.72 5.88
C THR A 114 7.73 -7.16 4.46
N PHE A 115 7.52 -8.01 3.46
CA PHE A 115 7.40 -7.60 2.05
C PHE A 115 5.94 -7.50 1.60
N MET A 116 5.61 -6.38 0.97
CA MET A 116 4.32 -6.15 0.32
C MET A 116 4.49 -6.32 -1.19
N LYS A 117 3.77 -7.29 -1.74
CA LYS A 117 3.61 -7.47 -3.18
C LYS A 117 2.31 -6.78 -3.60
N MET A 118 2.40 -5.89 -4.56
CA MET A 118 1.28 -5.10 -5.09
C MET A 118 1.26 -5.27 -6.61
N GLN A 119 0.19 -5.85 -7.14
CA GLN A 119 -0.05 -5.88 -8.59
C GLN A 119 -1.16 -4.90 -8.93
N GLU A 120 -0.92 -3.98 -9.85
CA GLU A 120 -1.97 -3.06 -10.28
C GLU A 120 -3.10 -3.82 -10.99
N ASP A 121 -4.33 -3.53 -10.61
CA ASP A 121 -5.53 -4.23 -11.06
C ASP A 121 -5.72 -4.05 -12.57
N GLY A 122 -6.01 -5.14 -13.28
CA GLY A 122 -6.12 -5.13 -14.75
C GLY A 122 -4.79 -5.00 -15.51
N THR A 123 -3.64 -4.93 -14.82
CA THR A 123 -2.32 -4.89 -15.46
C THR A 123 -1.38 -5.98 -14.95
N ASN A 124 -0.25 -6.16 -15.62
CA ASN A 124 0.85 -7.03 -15.17
C ASN A 124 1.93 -6.22 -14.41
N TYR A 125 1.65 -4.96 -14.08
CA TYR A 125 2.61 -4.10 -13.39
C TYR A 125 2.71 -4.52 -11.92
N LEU A 126 3.94 -4.80 -11.49
CA LEU A 126 4.22 -5.40 -10.20
C LEU A 126 5.17 -4.52 -9.40
N LEU A 127 4.75 -4.17 -8.19
CA LEU A 127 5.49 -3.40 -7.22
C LEU A 127 5.83 -4.28 -6.02
N HIS A 128 7.10 -4.23 -5.62
CA HIS A 128 7.59 -4.89 -4.42
C HIS A 128 8.02 -3.80 -3.45
N GLY A 129 7.38 -3.74 -2.28
CA GLY A 129 7.71 -2.82 -1.21
C GLY A 129 8.19 -3.57 0.03
N GLU A 130 9.08 -2.95 0.79
CA GLU A 130 9.41 -3.36 2.15
C GLU A 130 8.62 -2.49 3.13
N ILE A 131 8.03 -3.12 4.15
CA ILE A 131 7.38 -2.41 5.25
C ILE A 131 8.38 -2.25 6.39
N THR A 132 8.76 -1.00 6.68
CA THR A 132 9.53 -0.67 7.87
C THR A 132 8.63 -0.62 9.11
N GLN A 133 9.08 -1.25 10.19
CA GLN A 133 8.43 -1.15 11.51
C GLN A 133 8.85 0.11 12.28
N PHE A 134 9.89 0.81 11.81
CA PHE A 134 10.44 2.01 12.43
C PHE A 134 10.41 3.19 11.45
N PRO A 135 9.22 3.65 11.02
CA PRO A 135 9.13 4.74 10.05
C PRO A 135 9.70 6.03 10.66
N GLN A 136 10.59 6.69 9.91
CA GLN A 136 11.06 8.04 10.22
C GLN A 136 10.38 9.00 9.24
N ILE A 137 9.32 9.67 9.66
CA ILE A 137 8.64 10.67 8.81
C ILE A 137 9.41 11.99 8.92
N PRO A 138 9.75 12.66 7.80
CA PRO A 138 10.40 13.97 7.85
C PRO A 138 9.60 14.98 8.70
N GLU A 139 10.32 15.81 9.45
CA GLU A 139 9.71 16.80 10.34
C GLU A 139 8.82 17.80 9.57
N GLY A 140 7.69 18.20 10.15
CA GLY A 140 6.77 19.18 9.57
C GLY A 140 5.79 18.65 8.51
N VAL A 141 5.81 17.34 8.22
CA VAL A 141 4.88 16.66 7.29
C VAL A 141 3.52 16.39 7.93
N LEU A 142 3.54 15.85 9.15
CA LEU A 142 2.33 15.61 9.95
C LEU A 142 2.03 16.89 10.73
N LYS A 143 1.14 17.73 10.20
CA LYS A 143 0.63 18.94 10.87
C LYS A 143 -0.78 18.71 11.39
#